data_AF-A0A7W1CJF6-F1
#
_entry.id   AF-A0A7W1CJF6-F1
#
_cell.length_a   1.000
_cell.length_b   1.000
_cell.length_c   1.000
_cell.angle_alpha   90.00
_cell.angle_beta   90.00
_cell.angle_gamma   90.00
#
_symmetry.space_group_name_H-M   'P 1'
#
loop_
_entity.id
_entity.type
_entity.pdbx_description
1 polymer ?
#
loop_
_entity_poly.entity_id
_entity_poly.type
_entity_poly.pdbx_seq_one_letter_code
_entity_poly.pdbx_strand_id
1 'polypeptide(L)'
;MKFYKKIFVSLYLLLLASSHLISQEKFSIENQPTALVEALGLPNHGILKKNAKGMVYLDISNKFISLSNLIDLPGQIISASINPGAIGAHIPVFLESEHFVPDELGKTFYFDVLDIRSSLVKTKNGLIKPWEITINSPDLEKIRKKYNFSLLKDNFCIRIGRQLPTAPEGSEKIVTLSHYNFSNVPTLPIAAKGDFISVHSDEILATALKVDSVGQLCIKNNGFAYVNVNNEFIESIAPLLPIEGNFNPLVTSAKAMGAHISVFYEDEMIGHKIWLLEEAGEWFKFEVKEIRYLERKTSNGKTRLWLIAVDAPALQRLRTHYGLKPKLQGHDFHITIGTEKFEIESSTIFPEVDAA
;
A
#
# COMPACT_ATOMS: atom_id res chain seq x y z
N MET A 1 -15.68 -51.37 -38.25
CA MET A 1 -16.00 -49.93 -38.16
C MET A 1 -16.89 -49.54 -36.95
N LYS A 2 -16.80 -50.24 -35.80
CA LYS A 2 -17.59 -49.93 -34.58
C LYS A 2 -16.75 -49.60 -33.32
N PHE A 3 -15.42 -49.68 -33.40
CA PHE A 3 -14.52 -49.46 -32.25
C PHE A 3 -14.01 -48.02 -32.08
N TYR A 4 -14.04 -47.19 -33.14
CA TYR A 4 -13.55 -45.80 -33.06
C TYR A 4 -14.53 -44.81 -32.41
N LYS A 5 -15.82 -45.17 -32.26
CA LYS A 5 -16.83 -44.27 -31.66
C LYS A 5 -16.78 -44.19 -30.13
N LYS A 6 -16.21 -45.18 -29.43
CA LYS A 6 -16.15 -45.17 -27.95
C LYS A 6 -14.95 -44.41 -27.38
N ILE A 7 -13.82 -44.34 -28.10
CA ILE A 7 -12.63 -43.59 -27.64
C ILE A 7 -12.84 -42.07 -27.76
N PHE A 8 -13.60 -41.61 -28.76
CA PHE A 8 -13.84 -40.18 -28.96
C PHE A 8 -14.76 -39.56 -27.90
N VAL A 9 -15.69 -40.33 -27.33
CA VAL A 9 -16.59 -39.85 -26.27
C VAL A 9 -15.87 -39.77 -24.91
N SER A 10 -14.90 -40.66 -24.65
CA SER A 10 -14.11 -40.63 -23.41
C SER A 10 -13.11 -39.46 -23.37
N LEU A 11 -12.50 -39.12 -24.51
CA LEU A 11 -11.59 -37.97 -24.60
C LEU A 11 -12.31 -36.62 -24.49
N TYR A 12 -13.56 -36.54 -24.95
CA TYR A 12 -14.39 -35.33 -24.83
C TYR A 12 -14.86 -35.09 -23.39
N LEU A 13 -15.11 -36.15 -22.61
CA LEU A 13 -15.43 -36.05 -21.18
C LEU A 13 -14.21 -35.69 -20.31
N LEU A 14 -12.99 -36.08 -20.70
CA LEU A 14 -11.77 -35.60 -20.02
C LEU A 14 -11.45 -34.12 -20.33
N LEU A 15 -11.80 -33.64 -21.53
CA LEU A 15 -11.65 -32.24 -21.91
C LEU A 15 -12.68 -31.30 -21.27
N LEU A 16 -13.87 -31.81 -20.91
CA LEU A 16 -14.88 -31.05 -20.15
C LEU A 16 -14.60 -30.99 -18.64
N ALA A 17 -13.77 -31.90 -18.11
CA ALA A 17 -13.29 -31.82 -16.73
C ALA A 17 -12.04 -30.91 -16.57
N SER A 18 -11.44 -30.48 -17.68
CA SER A 18 -10.24 -29.61 -17.70
C SER A 18 -10.52 -28.18 -18.16
N SER A 19 -11.79 -27.85 -18.44
CA SER A 19 -12.27 -26.47 -18.64
C SER A 19 -12.81 -25.83 -17.35
N HIS A 20 -12.28 -26.23 -16.20
CA HIS A 20 -12.03 -25.28 -15.12
C HIS A 20 -10.89 -24.33 -15.54
N LEU A 21 -11.13 -23.58 -16.62
CA LEU A 21 -10.66 -22.20 -16.73
C LEU A 21 -11.38 -21.47 -15.59
N ILE A 22 -10.92 -21.73 -14.36
CA ILE A 22 -11.17 -20.91 -13.20
C ILE A 22 -10.52 -19.59 -13.60
N SER A 23 -11.32 -18.74 -14.24
CA SER A 23 -11.11 -17.31 -14.18
C SER A 23 -10.92 -17.05 -12.70
N GLN A 24 -9.67 -16.91 -12.26
CA GLN A 24 -9.32 -16.65 -10.87
C GLN A 24 -10.29 -15.57 -10.41
N GLU A 25 -11.21 -15.96 -9.52
CA GLU A 25 -12.21 -15.03 -9.04
C GLU A 25 -11.42 -13.85 -8.47
N LYS A 26 -11.65 -12.66 -9.04
CA LYS A 26 -10.90 -11.46 -8.67
C LYS A 26 -11.18 -11.02 -7.25
N PHE A 27 -12.16 -11.66 -6.61
CA PHE A 27 -12.63 -11.39 -5.28
C PHE A 27 -12.80 -12.70 -4.51
N SER A 28 -12.90 -12.59 -3.19
CA SER A 28 -13.32 -13.64 -2.28
C SER A 28 -14.63 -13.20 -1.62
N ILE A 29 -15.61 -14.10 -1.59
CA ILE A 29 -16.81 -13.91 -0.76
C ILE A 29 -16.41 -14.15 0.69
N GLU A 30 -16.63 -13.15 1.53
CA GLU A 30 -16.17 -13.14 2.91
C GLU A 30 -17.30 -13.54 3.84
N ASN A 31 -17.04 -14.51 4.73
CA ASN A 31 -18.04 -14.94 5.71
C ASN A 31 -18.14 -13.93 6.86
N GLN A 32 -19.03 -12.94 6.70
CA GLN A 32 -19.21 -11.83 7.64
C GLN A 32 -20.68 -11.74 8.08
N PRO A 33 -21.20 -12.72 8.84
CA PRO A 33 -22.63 -12.88 9.11
C PRO A 33 -23.21 -11.68 9.87
N THR A 34 -22.49 -11.14 10.85
CA THR A 34 -22.93 -9.98 11.63
C THR A 34 -23.09 -8.74 10.76
N ALA A 35 -22.07 -8.41 9.97
CA ALA A 35 -22.11 -7.26 9.06
C ALA A 35 -23.17 -7.44 7.95
N LEU A 36 -23.36 -8.67 7.45
CA LEU A 36 -24.35 -8.97 6.43
C LEU A 36 -25.79 -8.83 6.96
N VAL A 37 -26.08 -9.33 8.16
CA VAL A 37 -27.39 -9.17 8.81
C VAL A 37 -27.70 -7.69 9.04
N GLU A 38 -26.72 -6.91 9.51
CA GLU A 38 -26.89 -5.46 9.67
C GLU A 38 -27.14 -4.79 8.32
N ALA A 39 -26.37 -5.15 7.27
CA ALA A 39 -26.55 -4.60 5.93
C ALA A 39 -27.96 -4.86 5.37
N LEU A 40 -28.51 -6.05 5.60
CA LEU A 40 -29.87 -6.43 5.19
C LEU A 40 -30.96 -5.64 5.93
N GLY A 41 -30.67 -5.10 7.12
CA GLY A 41 -31.57 -4.25 7.90
C GLY A 41 -31.53 -2.76 7.50
N LEU A 42 -30.56 -2.34 6.69
CA LEU A 42 -30.44 -0.94 6.25
C LEU A 42 -31.42 -0.62 5.10
N PRO A 43 -31.82 0.66 4.92
CA PRO A 43 -32.61 1.08 3.77
C PRO A 43 -31.93 0.69 2.45
N ASN A 44 -32.59 -0.15 1.66
CA ASN A 44 -32.07 -0.74 0.43
C ASN A 44 -32.47 0.06 -0.82
N HIS A 45 -32.48 1.39 -0.69
CA HIS A 45 -32.79 2.31 -1.77
C HIS A 45 -31.92 3.56 -1.69
N GLY A 46 -31.86 4.30 -2.78
CA GLY A 46 -31.15 5.57 -2.85
C GLY A 46 -31.67 6.47 -3.95
N ILE A 47 -31.09 7.67 -4.06
CA ILE A 47 -31.46 8.67 -5.07
C ILE A 47 -30.35 8.74 -6.12
N LEU A 48 -30.70 8.66 -7.40
CA LEU A 48 -29.73 8.77 -8.48
C LEU A 48 -29.22 10.21 -8.58
N LYS A 49 -27.92 10.42 -8.37
CA LYS A 49 -27.27 11.73 -8.37
C LYS A 49 -26.08 11.75 -9.32
N LYS A 50 -25.59 12.96 -9.59
CA LYS A 50 -24.37 13.20 -10.37
C LYS A 50 -23.42 14.07 -9.55
N ASN A 51 -22.13 13.74 -9.54
CA ASN A 51 -21.11 14.57 -8.89
C ASN A 51 -20.56 15.64 -9.86
N ALA A 52 -19.75 16.57 -9.35
CA ALA A 52 -19.12 17.62 -10.16
C ALA A 52 -18.18 17.08 -11.27
N LYS A 53 -17.66 15.86 -11.11
CA LYS A 53 -16.75 15.20 -12.07
C LYS A 53 -17.47 14.40 -13.16
N GLY A 54 -18.81 14.32 -13.10
CA GLY A 54 -19.60 13.62 -14.09
C GLY A 54 -19.98 12.18 -13.77
N MET A 55 -19.52 11.62 -12.64
CA MET A 55 -19.96 10.29 -12.20
C MET A 55 -21.44 10.34 -11.82
N VAL A 56 -22.22 9.39 -12.31
CA VAL A 56 -23.60 9.17 -11.89
C VAL A 56 -23.62 7.98 -10.94
N TYR A 57 -24.22 8.15 -9.78
CA TYR A 57 -24.22 7.17 -8.70
C TYR A 57 -25.55 7.17 -7.96
N LEU A 58 -25.87 6.05 -7.32
CA LEU A 58 -26.96 5.98 -6.36
C LEU A 58 -26.46 6.45 -4.99
N ASP A 59 -26.99 7.56 -4.50
CA ASP A 59 -26.72 8.09 -3.16
C ASP A 59 -27.52 7.33 -2.12
N ILE A 60 -26.86 6.69 -1.17
CA ILE A 60 -27.44 5.78 -0.19
C ILE A 60 -26.99 6.12 1.24
N SER A 61 -27.56 5.43 2.24
CA SER A 61 -27.23 5.68 3.63
C SER A 61 -25.75 5.44 3.97
N ASN A 62 -25.09 6.43 4.58
CA ASN A 62 -23.72 6.29 5.12
C ASN A 62 -23.57 5.20 6.20
N LYS A 63 -24.68 4.66 6.71
CA LYS A 63 -24.63 3.48 7.60
C LYS A 63 -23.96 2.28 6.93
N PHE A 64 -24.04 2.14 5.61
CA PHE A 64 -23.33 1.08 4.90
C PHE A 64 -21.80 1.16 5.07
N ILE A 65 -21.22 2.37 5.09
CA ILE A 65 -19.77 2.54 5.35
C ILE A 65 -19.42 2.14 6.79
N SER A 66 -20.32 2.43 7.74
CA SER A 66 -20.12 2.14 9.17
C SER A 66 -20.08 0.64 9.47
N LEU A 67 -20.56 -0.21 8.54
CA LEU A 67 -20.46 -1.67 8.63
C LEU A 67 -19.01 -2.16 8.66
N SER A 68 -18.04 -1.34 8.25
CA SER A 68 -16.61 -1.64 8.40
C SER A 68 -16.20 -1.96 9.84
N ASN A 69 -16.90 -1.42 10.84
CA ASN A 69 -16.66 -1.71 12.27
C ASN A 69 -17.18 -3.09 12.71
N LEU A 70 -18.00 -3.75 11.89
CA LEU A 70 -18.60 -5.06 12.17
C LEU A 70 -17.88 -6.20 11.43
N ILE A 71 -16.86 -5.88 10.64
CA ILE A 71 -16.09 -6.89 9.91
C ILE A 71 -15.07 -7.51 10.86
N ASP A 72 -15.20 -8.82 11.07
CA ASP A 72 -14.29 -9.61 11.89
C ASP A 72 -13.10 -10.10 11.04
N LEU A 73 -11.94 -9.46 11.21
CA LEU A 73 -10.71 -9.78 10.49
C LEU A 73 -9.46 -9.32 11.26
N PRO A 74 -8.29 -9.92 10.97
CA PRO A 74 -7.01 -9.36 11.41
C PRO A 74 -6.69 -8.07 10.62
N GLY A 75 -6.02 -7.12 11.27
CA GLY A 75 -5.74 -5.81 10.69
C GLY A 75 -6.83 -4.77 10.99
N GLN A 76 -6.91 -3.73 10.17
CA GLN A 76 -7.94 -2.68 10.31
C GLN A 76 -8.54 -2.34 8.95
N ILE A 77 -9.85 -2.14 8.91
CA ILE A 77 -10.49 -1.47 7.78
C ILE A 77 -10.42 0.04 7.99
N ILE A 78 -9.73 0.74 7.09
CA ILE A 78 -9.95 2.18 6.92
C ILE A 78 -11.23 2.35 6.11
N SER A 79 -12.29 2.81 6.77
CA SER A 79 -13.59 3.06 6.15
C SER A 79 -13.46 4.00 4.96
N ALA A 80 -14.32 3.82 3.96
CA ALA A 80 -14.43 4.78 2.87
C ALA A 80 -14.72 6.18 3.47
N SER A 81 -14.00 7.19 2.98
CA SER A 81 -14.03 8.53 3.59
C SER A 81 -15.44 9.13 3.58
N ILE A 82 -15.84 9.67 4.74
CA ILE A 82 -17.04 10.50 4.92
C ILE A 82 -16.63 11.99 5.01
N ASN A 83 -15.39 12.34 4.65
CA ASN A 83 -14.90 13.71 4.76
C ASN A 83 -15.74 14.67 3.89
N PRO A 84 -15.85 15.96 4.26
CA PRO A 84 -16.50 16.97 3.43
C PRO A 84 -15.95 16.97 2.00
N GLY A 85 -16.82 16.69 1.02
CA GLY A 85 -16.46 16.55 -0.40
C GLY A 85 -16.32 15.11 -0.90
N ALA A 86 -16.30 14.12 -0.01
CA ALA A 86 -16.54 12.72 -0.38
C ALA A 86 -18.03 12.51 -0.66
N ILE A 87 -18.34 11.58 -1.57
CA ILE A 87 -19.71 11.27 -1.97
C ILE A 87 -20.48 10.53 -0.87
N GLY A 88 -19.77 9.96 0.12
CA GLY A 88 -20.36 9.05 1.10
C GLY A 88 -20.58 7.66 0.53
N ALA A 89 -21.50 6.90 1.11
CA ALA A 89 -21.90 5.59 0.63
C ALA A 89 -22.65 5.75 -0.69
N HIS A 90 -22.17 5.09 -1.74
CA HIS A 90 -22.77 5.17 -3.05
C HIS A 90 -22.57 3.90 -3.85
N ILE A 91 -23.41 3.73 -4.86
CA ILE A 91 -23.29 2.69 -5.89
C ILE A 91 -23.01 3.39 -7.22
N PRO A 92 -21.82 3.24 -7.82
CA PRO A 92 -21.55 3.79 -9.15
C PRO A 92 -22.53 3.22 -10.19
N VAL A 93 -23.17 4.08 -10.97
CA VAL A 93 -24.11 3.67 -12.03
C VAL A 93 -23.56 4.00 -13.40
N PHE A 94 -22.95 5.18 -13.59
CA PHE A 94 -22.16 5.53 -14.78
C PHE A 94 -20.83 6.17 -14.36
N LEU A 95 -19.75 5.74 -14.98
CA LEU A 95 -18.38 6.17 -14.65
C LEU A 95 -18.10 7.56 -15.19
N GLU A 96 -17.15 8.28 -14.58
CA GLU A 96 -16.73 9.61 -15.03
C GLU A 96 -16.31 9.63 -16.51
N SER A 97 -15.63 8.56 -16.96
CA SER A 97 -15.16 8.40 -18.35
C SER A 97 -16.29 8.16 -19.37
N GLU A 98 -17.49 7.80 -18.92
CA GLU A 98 -18.65 7.58 -19.79
C GLU A 98 -19.33 8.91 -20.18
N HIS A 99 -19.03 10.01 -19.47
CA HIS A 99 -19.54 11.37 -19.74
C HIS A 99 -21.06 11.45 -19.97
N PHE A 100 -21.82 10.61 -19.26
CA PHE A 100 -23.25 10.42 -19.51
C PHE A 100 -24.13 11.02 -18.40
N VAL A 101 -25.34 11.48 -18.76
CA VAL A 101 -26.33 12.04 -17.85
C VAL A 101 -27.71 11.42 -18.17
N PRO A 102 -28.26 10.55 -17.30
CA PRO A 102 -29.58 9.94 -17.52
C PRO A 102 -30.73 10.90 -17.22
N ASP A 103 -31.89 10.66 -17.83
CA ASP A 103 -33.13 11.39 -17.55
C ASP A 103 -33.71 11.05 -16.15
N GLU A 104 -33.22 9.97 -15.55
CA GLU A 104 -33.65 9.46 -14.25
C GLU A 104 -32.95 10.10 -13.04
N LEU A 105 -32.12 11.13 -13.24
CA LEU A 105 -31.54 11.86 -12.10
C LEU A 105 -32.64 12.36 -11.15
N GLY A 106 -32.40 12.22 -9.85
CA GLY A 106 -33.35 12.53 -8.79
C GLY A 106 -34.39 11.45 -8.50
N LYS A 107 -34.48 10.38 -9.31
CA LYS A 107 -35.38 9.24 -9.03
C LYS A 107 -34.78 8.29 -7.99
N THR A 108 -35.67 7.61 -7.27
CA THR A 108 -35.32 6.57 -6.30
C THR A 108 -35.18 5.21 -6.99
N PHE A 109 -34.13 4.47 -6.64
CA PHE A 109 -33.92 3.09 -7.06
C PHE A 109 -33.73 2.18 -5.86
N TYR A 110 -34.17 0.94 -6.01
CA TYR A 110 -34.07 -0.11 -4.99
C TYR A 110 -33.02 -1.14 -5.40
N PHE A 111 -32.48 -1.83 -4.41
CA PHE A 111 -31.52 -2.90 -4.59
C PHE A 111 -31.65 -3.95 -3.49
N ASP A 112 -31.10 -5.13 -3.72
CA ASP A 112 -30.96 -6.19 -2.73
C ASP A 112 -29.49 -6.37 -2.39
N VAL A 113 -29.16 -6.49 -1.10
CA VAL A 113 -27.82 -6.86 -0.65
C VAL A 113 -27.62 -8.35 -0.89
N LEU A 114 -26.52 -8.72 -1.55
CA LEU A 114 -26.20 -10.12 -1.85
C LEU A 114 -25.20 -10.69 -0.86
N ASP A 115 -24.03 -10.07 -0.76
CA ASP A 115 -22.91 -10.56 0.04
C ASP A 115 -21.89 -9.46 0.34
N ILE A 116 -20.87 -9.81 1.13
CA ILE A 116 -19.70 -9.00 1.42
C ILE A 116 -18.50 -9.68 0.77
N ARG A 117 -17.67 -8.91 0.05
CA ARG A 117 -16.52 -9.41 -0.68
C ARG A 117 -15.29 -8.56 -0.38
N SER A 118 -14.14 -9.17 -0.56
CA SER A 118 -12.87 -8.46 -0.67
C SER A 118 -12.15 -8.84 -1.95
N SER A 119 -11.28 -7.98 -2.47
CA SER A 119 -10.44 -8.28 -3.63
C SER A 119 -9.03 -7.73 -3.45
N LEU A 120 -8.05 -8.30 -4.15
CA LEU A 120 -6.72 -7.71 -4.24
C LEU A 120 -6.62 -6.90 -5.53
N VAL A 121 -6.43 -5.59 -5.38
CA VAL A 121 -6.43 -4.66 -6.52
C VAL A 121 -5.08 -3.97 -6.60
N LYS A 122 -4.40 -4.13 -7.75
CA LYS A 122 -3.17 -3.40 -8.05
C LYS A 122 -3.51 -1.99 -8.54
N THR A 123 -2.99 -0.98 -7.86
CA THR A 123 -3.15 0.43 -8.20
C THR A 123 -1.80 1.03 -8.64
N LYS A 124 -1.81 2.30 -9.05
CA LYS A 124 -0.56 3.06 -9.30
C LYS A 124 0.31 3.21 -8.04
N ASN A 125 -0.31 3.16 -6.86
CA ASN A 125 0.33 3.40 -5.56
C ASN A 125 0.64 2.10 -4.81
N GLY A 126 0.54 0.93 -5.47
CA GLY A 126 0.76 -0.37 -4.84
C GLY A 126 -0.52 -1.22 -4.79
N LEU A 127 -0.46 -2.30 -4.02
CA LEU A 127 -1.55 -3.25 -3.84
C LEU A 127 -2.48 -2.78 -2.72
N ILE A 128 -3.79 -2.90 -2.90
CA ILE A 128 -4.79 -2.63 -1.86
C ILE A 128 -5.76 -3.81 -1.74
N LYS A 129 -6.42 -3.93 -0.58
CA LYS A 129 -7.53 -4.87 -0.37
C LYS A 129 -8.83 -4.14 -0.04
N PRO A 130 -9.61 -3.69 -1.06
CA PRO A 130 -10.93 -3.12 -0.82
C PRO A 130 -11.92 -4.15 -0.27
N TRP A 131 -12.85 -3.64 0.53
CA TRP A 131 -14.01 -4.36 1.03
C TRP A 131 -15.27 -3.71 0.49
N GLU A 132 -16.16 -4.55 -0.04
CA GLU A 132 -17.32 -4.11 -0.81
C GLU A 132 -18.54 -4.99 -0.50
N ILE A 133 -19.73 -4.39 -0.53
CA ILE A 133 -21.01 -5.09 -0.45
C ILE A 133 -21.53 -5.19 -1.88
N THR A 134 -21.77 -6.41 -2.36
CA THR A 134 -22.37 -6.62 -3.67
C THR A 134 -23.87 -6.46 -3.57
N ILE A 135 -24.47 -5.80 -4.56
CA ILE A 135 -25.91 -5.61 -4.62
C ILE A 135 -26.47 -6.06 -5.96
N ASN A 136 -27.73 -6.48 -5.95
CA ASN A 136 -28.54 -6.70 -7.14
C ASN A 136 -29.49 -5.52 -7.34
N SER A 137 -29.50 -4.91 -8.52
CA SER A 137 -30.49 -3.88 -8.85
C SER A 137 -30.91 -3.97 -10.32
N PRO A 138 -31.97 -4.75 -10.61
CA PRO A 138 -32.46 -4.92 -11.98
C PRO A 138 -32.82 -3.60 -12.67
N ASP A 139 -33.28 -2.60 -11.92
CA ASP A 139 -33.67 -1.31 -12.49
C ASP A 139 -32.46 -0.44 -12.86
N LEU A 140 -31.37 -0.48 -12.08
CA LEU A 140 -30.11 0.16 -12.48
C LEU A 140 -29.51 -0.52 -13.73
N GLU A 141 -29.63 -1.85 -13.83
CA GLU A 141 -29.23 -2.55 -15.06
C GLU A 141 -30.07 -2.14 -16.27
N LYS A 142 -31.40 -2.04 -16.11
CA LYS A 142 -32.31 -1.60 -17.19
C LYS A 142 -31.94 -0.20 -17.65
N ILE A 143 -31.56 0.70 -16.75
CA ILE A 143 -31.11 2.05 -17.11
C ILE A 143 -29.82 2.03 -17.93
N ARG A 144 -28.81 1.25 -17.51
CA ARG A 144 -27.58 1.12 -18.32
C ARG A 144 -27.90 0.55 -19.71
N LYS A 145 -28.73 -0.49 -19.77
CA LYS A 145 -29.18 -1.12 -21.04
C LYS A 145 -29.98 -0.14 -21.92
N LYS A 146 -30.88 0.65 -21.34
CA LYS A 146 -31.68 1.68 -22.04
C LYS A 146 -30.80 2.66 -22.82
N TYR A 147 -29.65 3.02 -22.26
CA TYR A 147 -28.70 3.95 -22.88
C TYR A 147 -27.52 3.26 -23.58
N ASN A 148 -27.66 1.97 -23.92
CA ASN A 148 -26.66 1.17 -24.64
C ASN A 148 -25.30 1.04 -23.93
N PHE A 149 -25.25 1.14 -22.61
CA PHE A 149 -24.05 0.86 -21.82
C PHE A 149 -24.01 -0.62 -21.39
N SER A 150 -22.83 -1.24 -21.44
CA SER A 150 -22.62 -2.58 -20.90
C SER A 150 -22.80 -2.58 -19.38
N LEU A 151 -23.05 -3.74 -18.78
CA LEU A 151 -22.98 -3.86 -17.32
C LEU A 151 -21.58 -3.49 -16.81
N LEU A 152 -21.53 -2.98 -15.58
CA LEU A 152 -20.26 -2.74 -14.92
C LEU A 152 -19.54 -4.08 -14.73
N LYS A 153 -18.22 -4.06 -14.94
CA LYS A 153 -17.39 -5.26 -14.92
C LYS A 153 -17.44 -6.02 -13.59
N ASP A 154 -17.64 -5.28 -12.50
CA ASP A 154 -17.56 -5.78 -11.13
C ASP A 154 -18.93 -5.76 -10.41
N ASN A 155 -20.03 -5.83 -11.18
CA ASN A 155 -21.40 -5.61 -10.70
C ASN A 155 -21.57 -4.24 -10.02
N PHE A 156 -22.75 -3.99 -9.47
CA PHE A 156 -22.97 -2.86 -8.59
C PHE A 156 -22.47 -3.22 -7.19
N CYS A 157 -21.68 -2.33 -6.59
CA CYS A 157 -21.16 -2.54 -5.25
C CYS A 157 -21.16 -1.25 -4.44
N ILE A 158 -21.19 -1.42 -3.11
CA ILE A 158 -21.01 -0.36 -2.13
C ILE A 158 -19.64 -0.57 -1.49
N ARG A 159 -18.72 0.38 -1.65
CA ARG A 159 -17.41 0.30 -1.00
C ARG A 159 -17.51 0.70 0.46
N ILE A 160 -17.14 -0.22 1.36
CA ILE A 160 -17.15 0.05 2.81
C ILE A 160 -15.80 0.52 3.31
N GLY A 161 -14.69 0.10 2.69
CA GLY A 161 -13.35 0.55 3.06
C GLY A 161 -12.23 -0.24 2.39
N ARG A 162 -11.02 -0.11 2.95
CA ARG A 162 -9.84 -0.89 2.57
C ARG A 162 -9.19 -1.47 3.82
N GLN A 163 -8.77 -2.73 3.76
CA GLN A 163 -8.05 -3.39 4.84
C GLN A 163 -6.56 -3.05 4.77
N LEU A 164 -5.99 -2.70 5.90
CA LEU A 164 -4.58 -2.42 6.09
C LEU A 164 -3.98 -3.30 7.19
N PRO A 165 -2.67 -3.59 7.09
CA PRO A 165 -1.92 -4.18 8.18
C PRO A 165 -1.91 -3.30 9.44
N THR A 166 -1.92 -3.92 10.61
CA THR A 166 -1.80 -3.24 11.91
C THR A 166 -0.83 -3.92 12.85
N ALA A 167 -0.53 -3.25 13.96
CA ALA A 167 0.17 -3.82 15.11
C ALA A 167 -0.83 -4.37 16.13
N PRO A 168 -0.40 -5.30 17.01
CA PRO A 168 -1.15 -5.67 18.20
C PRO A 168 -1.41 -4.46 19.10
N GLU A 169 -2.53 -4.48 19.81
CA GLU A 169 -2.87 -3.47 20.81
C GLU A 169 -1.81 -3.45 21.92
N GLY A 170 -1.36 -2.26 22.31
CA GLY A 170 -0.36 -2.09 23.38
C GLY A 170 1.09 -2.35 22.94
N SER A 171 1.34 -2.58 21.65
CA SER A 171 2.68 -2.78 21.09
C SER A 171 3.66 -1.65 21.42
N GLU A 172 3.18 -0.42 21.57
CA GLU A 172 4.00 0.74 21.92
C GLU A 172 4.69 0.63 23.30
N LYS A 173 4.21 -0.27 24.18
CA LYS A 173 4.74 -0.46 25.55
C LYS A 173 5.72 -1.61 25.66
N ILE A 174 5.96 -2.36 24.58
CA ILE A 174 6.85 -3.50 24.59
C ILE A 174 8.30 -3.02 24.66
N VAL A 175 9.06 -3.56 25.62
CA VAL A 175 10.49 -3.25 25.82
C VAL A 175 11.39 -4.47 25.64
N THR A 176 10.86 -5.55 25.08
CA THR A 176 11.60 -6.79 24.84
C THR A 176 12.37 -6.74 23.54
N LEU A 177 13.61 -7.24 23.57
CA LEU A 177 14.35 -7.52 22.36
C LEU A 177 13.66 -8.66 21.60
N SER A 178 13.54 -8.48 20.29
CA SER A 178 13.01 -9.52 19.41
C SER A 178 13.84 -10.80 19.49
N HIS A 179 13.17 -11.95 19.50
CA HIS A 179 13.83 -13.26 19.48
C HIS A 179 14.67 -13.45 18.20
N TYR A 180 14.35 -12.76 17.10
CA TYR A 180 15.15 -12.76 15.89
C TYR A 180 16.56 -12.21 16.08
N ASN A 181 16.84 -11.41 17.12
CA ASN A 181 18.19 -10.93 17.41
C ASN A 181 19.16 -12.07 17.75
N PHE A 182 18.65 -13.17 18.29
CA PHE A 182 19.45 -14.30 18.78
C PHE A 182 19.38 -15.53 17.87
N SER A 183 18.68 -15.43 16.74
CA SER A 183 18.55 -16.52 15.80
C SER A 183 19.82 -16.72 14.96
N ASN A 184 20.22 -17.98 14.80
CA ASN A 184 21.36 -18.40 13.98
C ASN A 184 21.00 -18.63 12.51
N VAL A 185 19.78 -18.29 12.09
CA VAL A 185 19.39 -18.41 10.68
C VAL A 185 20.29 -17.48 9.85
N PRO A 186 21.00 -18.01 8.82
CA PRO A 186 21.91 -17.23 8.00
C PRO A 186 21.23 -16.04 7.32
N THR A 187 21.98 -14.95 7.16
CA THR A 187 21.52 -13.72 6.52
C THR A 187 22.46 -13.33 5.38
N LEU A 188 21.99 -12.47 4.49
CA LEU A 188 22.83 -11.94 3.42
C LEU A 188 23.77 -10.87 3.99
N PRO A 189 25.05 -10.85 3.58
CA PRO A 189 25.96 -9.79 3.97
C PRO A 189 25.53 -8.46 3.34
N ILE A 190 26.02 -7.35 3.91
CA ILE A 190 25.88 -6.03 3.31
C ILE A 190 26.52 -6.03 1.91
N ALA A 191 25.88 -5.35 0.94
CA ALA A 191 26.43 -5.30 -0.41
C ALA A 191 27.70 -4.44 -0.42
N ALA A 192 28.78 -4.94 -1.02
CA ALA A 192 30.03 -4.18 -1.16
C ALA A 192 29.99 -3.17 -2.32
N LYS A 193 29.03 -3.31 -3.25
CA LYS A 193 28.83 -2.46 -4.42
C LYS A 193 27.34 -2.38 -4.76
N GLY A 194 26.93 -1.28 -5.40
CA GLY A 194 25.56 -1.07 -5.84
C GLY A 194 25.43 0.23 -6.65
N ASP A 195 24.24 0.81 -6.65
CA ASP A 195 23.93 2.14 -7.20
C ASP A 195 24.35 3.29 -6.27
N PHE A 196 25.09 2.99 -5.22
CA PHE A 196 25.59 3.92 -4.21
C PHE A 196 27.10 4.12 -4.29
N ILE A 197 27.56 5.22 -3.69
CA ILE A 197 28.96 5.51 -3.45
C ILE A 197 29.19 5.51 -1.94
N SER A 198 30.12 4.67 -1.48
CA SER A 198 30.57 4.67 -0.09
C SER A 198 31.48 5.86 0.17
N VAL A 199 31.30 6.51 1.32
CA VAL A 199 32.10 7.63 1.77
C VAL A 199 32.92 7.19 2.97
N HIS A 200 34.24 7.19 2.81
CA HIS A 200 35.15 6.87 3.89
C HIS A 200 35.41 8.13 4.72
N SER A 201 34.93 8.11 5.96
CA SER A 201 35.28 9.10 6.98
C SER A 201 35.24 8.45 8.36
N ASP A 202 36.40 8.30 8.99
CA ASP A 202 36.53 7.71 10.32
C ASP A 202 35.80 8.53 11.38
N GLU A 203 35.79 9.86 11.23
CA GLU A 203 35.10 10.76 12.14
C GLU A 203 33.58 10.56 12.10
N ILE A 204 33.00 10.47 10.90
CA ILE A 204 31.56 10.26 10.74
C ILE A 204 31.17 8.89 11.29
N LEU A 205 31.93 7.85 10.96
CA LEU A 205 31.65 6.49 11.42
C LEU A 205 31.78 6.39 12.95
N ALA A 206 32.83 6.97 13.53
CA ALA A 206 33.02 7.01 14.98
C ALA A 206 31.90 7.79 15.68
N THR A 207 31.35 8.83 15.04
CA THR A 207 30.19 9.57 15.56
C THR A 207 28.93 8.71 15.51
N ALA A 208 28.68 8.02 14.40
CA ALA A 208 27.54 7.13 14.26
C ALA A 208 27.56 5.97 15.27
N LEU A 209 28.75 5.39 15.54
CA LEU A 209 28.93 4.28 16.47
C LEU A 209 28.70 4.65 17.94
N LYS A 210 28.63 5.95 18.29
CA LYS A 210 28.27 6.40 19.64
C LYS A 210 26.76 6.38 19.88
N VAL A 211 25.96 6.35 18.82
CA VAL A 211 24.50 6.31 18.92
C VAL A 211 24.03 4.86 19.07
N ASP A 212 23.11 4.64 20.00
CA ASP A 212 22.57 3.32 20.29
C ASP A 212 22.01 2.66 19.01
N SER A 213 22.61 1.52 18.62
CA SER A 213 22.24 0.78 17.41
C SER A 213 21.12 -0.23 17.69
N VAL A 214 20.04 0.28 18.27
CA VAL A 214 18.80 -0.45 18.56
C VAL A 214 17.60 0.45 18.26
N GLY A 215 16.50 -0.14 17.84
CA GLY A 215 15.25 0.60 17.68
C GLY A 215 14.02 -0.28 17.78
N GLN A 216 12.85 0.34 17.90
CA GLN A 216 11.58 -0.34 18.07
C GLN A 216 10.89 -0.52 16.71
N LEU A 217 10.38 -1.71 16.40
CA LEU A 217 9.58 -1.94 15.20
C LEU A 217 8.20 -1.29 15.37
N CYS A 218 7.86 -0.37 14.48
CA CYS A 218 6.60 0.36 14.47
C CYS A 218 5.86 0.14 13.15
N ILE A 219 4.54 0.35 13.16
CA ILE A 219 3.72 0.39 11.95
C ILE A 219 2.94 1.70 11.89
N LYS A 220 2.86 2.29 10.71
CA LYS A 220 2.00 3.45 10.45
C LYS A 220 0.56 3.03 10.19
N ASN A 221 -0.34 3.99 10.32
CA ASN A 221 -1.74 3.84 9.91
C ASN A 221 -1.95 3.52 8.42
N ASN A 222 -0.94 3.69 7.57
CA ASN A 222 -0.98 3.26 6.17
C ASN A 222 -0.38 1.86 5.96
N GLY A 223 -0.03 1.10 7.01
CA GLY A 223 0.55 -0.23 6.89
C GLY A 223 2.06 -0.27 6.57
N PHE A 224 2.75 0.88 6.50
CA PHE A 224 4.20 0.92 6.36
C PHE A 224 4.87 0.58 7.70
N ALA A 225 5.76 -0.40 7.72
CA ALA A 225 6.47 -0.81 8.93
C ALA A 225 7.97 -0.48 8.86
N TYR A 226 8.49 0.04 9.96
CA TYR A 226 9.84 0.59 10.08
C TYR A 226 10.38 0.41 11.50
N VAL A 227 11.70 0.34 11.65
CA VAL A 227 12.33 0.47 12.96
C VAL A 227 12.53 1.95 13.26
N ASN A 228 11.90 2.45 14.31
CA ASN A 228 12.15 3.78 14.85
C ASN A 228 13.49 3.79 15.59
N VAL A 229 14.43 4.65 15.18
CA VAL A 229 15.77 4.74 15.77
C VAL A 229 16.02 6.15 16.30
N ASN A 230 17.09 6.34 17.07
CA ASN A 230 17.39 7.63 17.67
C ASN A 230 17.67 8.70 16.59
N ASN A 231 17.02 9.87 16.69
CA ASN A 231 17.24 11.01 15.80
C ASN A 231 18.66 11.57 15.85
N GLU A 232 19.43 11.25 16.89
CA GLU A 232 20.86 11.57 17.01
C GLU A 232 21.68 11.05 15.82
N PHE A 233 21.24 9.96 15.16
CA PHE A 233 21.84 9.53 13.90
C PHE A 233 21.80 10.60 12.81
N ILE A 234 20.76 11.42 12.76
CA ILE A 234 20.66 12.53 11.81
C ILE A 234 21.38 13.75 12.37
N GLU A 235 21.06 14.11 13.62
CA GLU A 235 21.49 15.38 14.22
C GLU A 235 23.02 15.47 14.40
N SER A 236 23.67 14.37 14.78
CA SER A 236 25.12 14.33 14.99
C SER A 236 25.92 14.10 13.71
N ILE A 237 25.34 13.45 12.70
CA ILE A 237 26.06 13.08 11.47
C ILE A 237 25.89 14.12 10.37
N ALA A 238 24.71 14.72 10.23
CA ALA A 238 24.42 15.68 9.17
C ALA A 238 25.46 16.82 9.07
N PRO A 239 25.93 17.44 10.17
CA PRO A 239 26.93 18.51 10.12
C PRO A 239 28.32 18.05 9.64
N LEU A 240 28.60 16.75 9.67
CA LEU A 240 29.89 16.17 9.33
C LEU A 240 29.94 15.66 7.88
N LEU A 241 28.80 15.65 7.17
CA LEU A 241 28.75 15.19 5.78
C LEU A 241 29.53 16.16 4.88
N PRO A 242 30.32 15.65 3.91
CA PRO A 242 31.04 16.48 2.95
C PRO A 242 30.07 17.00 1.88
N ILE A 243 29.20 17.94 2.28
CA ILE A 243 28.18 18.56 1.44
C ILE A 243 28.83 19.59 0.52
N GLU A 244 28.50 19.51 -0.76
CA GLU A 244 28.90 20.43 -1.84
C GLU A 244 27.73 21.31 -2.30
N GLY A 245 26.49 20.86 -2.11
CA GLY A 245 25.25 21.52 -2.53
C GLY A 245 24.37 22.01 -1.38
N ASN A 246 23.08 22.25 -1.68
CA ASN A 246 22.11 22.64 -0.65
C ASN A 246 21.58 21.39 0.05
N PHE A 247 22.01 21.16 1.29
CA PHE A 247 21.61 20.01 2.07
C PHE A 247 20.37 20.27 2.92
N ASN A 248 19.41 19.36 2.82
CA ASN A 248 18.18 19.34 3.61
C ASN A 248 18.20 18.06 4.45
N PRO A 249 18.50 18.14 5.76
CA PRO A 249 18.42 16.98 6.65
C PRO A 249 16.98 16.44 6.70
N LEU A 250 16.84 15.15 6.95
CA LEU A 250 15.55 14.53 7.16
C LEU A 250 14.89 15.17 8.40
N VAL A 251 13.64 15.59 8.26
CA VAL A 251 12.93 16.32 9.31
C VAL A 251 12.67 15.40 10.51
N THR A 252 13.19 15.77 11.67
CA THR A 252 12.92 15.14 12.96
C THR A 252 11.87 15.99 13.69
N SER A 253 10.60 15.59 13.62
CA SER A 253 9.52 16.29 14.34
C SER A 253 8.46 15.31 14.78
N ALA A 254 7.59 15.68 15.73
CA ALA A 254 6.50 14.82 16.18
C ALA A 254 5.54 14.37 15.04
N LYS A 255 5.53 15.07 13.90
CA LYS A 255 4.72 14.72 12.72
C LYS A 255 5.49 13.90 11.67
N ALA A 256 6.82 13.84 11.77
CA ALA A 256 7.68 13.09 10.87
C ALA A 256 8.19 11.83 11.57
N MET A 257 8.56 10.79 10.82
CA MET A 257 9.12 9.58 11.43
C MET A 257 10.49 9.81 12.06
N GLY A 258 11.18 10.89 11.70
CA GLY A 258 12.59 11.08 12.06
C GLY A 258 13.46 9.98 11.46
N ALA A 259 14.54 9.63 12.16
CA ALA A 259 15.44 8.55 11.78
C ALA A 259 14.73 7.19 11.87
N HIS A 260 14.79 6.42 10.78
CA HIS A 260 14.16 5.11 10.74
C HIS A 260 14.86 4.18 9.75
N ILE A 261 14.62 2.88 9.92
CA ILE A 261 14.99 1.82 8.97
C ILE A 261 13.70 1.24 8.39
N SER A 262 13.49 1.37 7.09
CA SER A 262 12.33 0.78 6.41
C SER A 262 12.39 -0.76 6.44
N VAL A 263 11.32 -1.42 6.88
CA VAL A 263 11.28 -2.89 7.00
C VAL A 263 10.28 -3.53 6.05
N PHE A 264 9.06 -3.02 5.96
CA PHE A 264 8.03 -3.53 5.05
C PHE A 264 7.27 -2.40 4.37
N TYR A 265 7.03 -2.53 3.08
CA TYR A 265 6.05 -1.68 2.38
C TYR A 265 4.63 -2.21 2.55
N GLU A 266 3.66 -1.30 2.51
CA GLU A 266 2.22 -1.61 2.60
C GLU A 266 1.82 -2.70 1.59
N ASP A 267 2.29 -2.60 0.35
CA ASP A 267 1.96 -3.53 -0.72
C ASP A 267 2.60 -4.92 -0.57
N GLU A 268 3.82 -5.00 -0.04
CA GLU A 268 4.45 -6.27 0.35
C GLU A 268 3.62 -7.00 1.41
N MET A 269 3.19 -6.28 2.45
CA MET A 269 2.39 -6.85 3.54
C MET A 269 1.02 -7.33 3.04
N ILE A 270 0.32 -6.50 2.28
CA ILE A 270 -0.98 -6.85 1.67
C ILE A 270 -0.84 -8.04 0.74
N GLY A 271 0.21 -8.07 -0.11
CA GLY A 271 0.46 -9.14 -1.07
C GLY A 271 0.76 -10.48 -0.40
N HIS A 272 1.43 -10.45 0.74
CA HIS A 272 1.75 -11.62 1.56
C HIS A 272 0.71 -11.90 2.65
N LYS A 273 -0.41 -11.17 2.66
CA LYS A 273 -1.50 -11.32 3.64
C LYS A 273 -1.04 -11.16 5.11
N ILE A 274 -0.04 -10.30 5.33
CA ILE A 274 0.46 -9.93 6.66
C ILE A 274 -0.45 -8.83 7.21
N TRP A 275 -1.57 -9.22 7.82
CA TRP A 275 -2.56 -8.27 8.32
C TRP A 275 -2.30 -7.81 9.76
N LEU A 276 -1.65 -8.66 10.55
CA LEU A 276 -1.21 -8.36 11.89
C LEU A 276 0.30 -8.64 11.95
N LEU A 277 1.10 -7.62 12.24
CA LEU A 277 2.53 -7.75 12.42
C LEU A 277 2.82 -8.01 13.89
N GLU A 278 2.90 -9.27 14.28
CA GLU A 278 2.96 -9.69 15.69
C GLU A 278 4.17 -9.11 16.44
N GLU A 279 5.29 -8.90 15.73
CA GLU A 279 6.52 -8.37 16.28
C GLU A 279 6.55 -6.83 16.39
N ALA A 280 5.49 -6.15 15.99
CA ALA A 280 5.39 -4.71 16.20
C ALA A 280 5.45 -4.39 17.71
N GLY A 281 6.30 -3.44 18.08
CA GLY A 281 6.65 -3.12 19.46
C GLY A 281 7.95 -3.74 19.95
N GLU A 282 8.45 -4.81 19.32
CA GLU A 282 9.72 -5.43 19.70
C GLU A 282 10.93 -4.58 19.28
N TRP A 283 12.05 -4.76 19.99
CA TRP A 283 13.30 -4.04 19.74
C TRP A 283 14.28 -4.86 18.90
N PHE A 284 14.85 -4.23 17.87
CA PHE A 284 15.78 -4.83 16.92
C PHE A 284 17.13 -4.16 17.00
N LYS A 285 18.18 -4.97 17.14
CA LYS A 285 19.58 -4.52 17.08
C LYS A 285 20.05 -4.49 15.64
N PHE A 286 20.92 -3.54 15.35
CA PHE A 286 21.64 -3.42 14.09
C PHE A 286 23.08 -2.97 14.35
N GLU A 287 23.90 -2.95 13.31
CA GLU A 287 25.27 -2.45 13.36
C GLU A 287 25.45 -1.41 12.25
N VAL A 288 25.98 -0.24 12.59
CA VAL A 288 26.38 0.76 11.60
C VAL A 288 27.62 0.27 10.86
N LYS A 289 27.56 0.23 9.52
CA LYS A 289 28.69 -0.22 8.70
C LYS A 289 29.42 0.92 8.02
N GLU A 290 28.71 1.76 7.28
CA GLU A 290 29.33 2.81 6.47
C GLU A 290 28.34 3.90 6.08
N ILE A 291 28.88 5.04 5.62
CA ILE A 291 28.10 6.12 5.02
C ILE A 291 28.08 5.95 3.52
N ARG A 292 26.91 6.19 2.92
CA ARG A 292 26.68 6.08 1.48
C ARG A 292 25.92 7.29 0.98
N TYR A 293 26.04 7.57 -0.31
CA TYR A 293 25.04 8.36 -1.01
C TYR A 293 24.61 7.72 -2.33
N LEU A 294 23.39 8.03 -2.74
CA LEU A 294 22.81 7.68 -4.04
C LEU A 294 22.62 8.94 -4.87
N GLU A 295 23.09 8.95 -6.11
CA GLU A 295 22.85 10.07 -7.02
C GLU A 295 21.59 9.83 -7.85
N ARG A 296 20.71 10.83 -7.93
CA ARG A 296 19.50 10.80 -8.75
C ARG A 296 19.39 12.04 -9.62
N LYS A 297 19.16 11.83 -10.91
CA LYS A 297 18.74 12.90 -11.82
C LYS A 297 17.25 13.17 -11.62
N THR A 298 16.91 14.44 -11.43
CA THR A 298 15.55 14.95 -11.33
C THR A 298 15.31 15.97 -12.45
N SER A 299 14.07 16.37 -12.67
CA SER A 299 13.75 17.46 -13.60
C SER A 299 14.44 18.78 -13.25
N ASN A 300 14.78 18.96 -11.97
CA ASN A 300 15.31 20.21 -11.42
C ASN A 300 16.81 20.12 -11.12
N GLY A 301 17.51 19.11 -11.66
CA GLY A 301 18.94 18.93 -11.49
C GLY A 301 19.31 17.61 -10.83
N LYS A 302 20.49 17.59 -10.20
CA LYS A 302 21.04 16.40 -9.55
C LYS A 302 20.73 16.45 -8.05
N THR A 303 20.43 15.29 -7.48
CA THR A 303 20.22 15.14 -6.03
C THR A 303 21.08 14.01 -5.50
N ARG A 304 21.61 14.15 -4.29
CA ARG A 304 22.25 13.08 -3.54
C ARG A 304 21.41 12.74 -2.31
N LEU A 305 21.07 11.47 -2.15
CA LEU A 305 20.41 10.96 -0.96
C LEU A 305 21.48 10.36 -0.05
N TRP A 306 21.69 10.96 1.13
CA TRP A 306 22.71 10.54 2.09
C TRP A 306 22.13 9.52 3.08
N LEU A 307 22.83 8.41 3.26
CA LEU A 307 22.37 7.22 3.96
C LEU A 307 23.45 6.68 4.90
N ILE A 308 23.04 6.13 6.04
CA ILE A 308 23.85 5.24 6.87
C ILE A 308 23.46 3.81 6.52
N ALA A 309 24.38 3.02 6.00
CA ALA A 309 24.14 1.61 5.75
C ALA A 309 24.31 0.81 7.04
N VAL A 310 23.33 -0.04 7.34
CA VAL A 310 23.32 -0.83 8.58
C VAL A 310 23.18 -2.32 8.28
N ASP A 311 23.90 -3.13 9.04
CA ASP A 311 23.69 -4.57 9.08
C ASP A 311 22.64 -4.91 10.14
N ALA A 312 21.49 -5.41 9.69
CA ALA A 312 20.34 -5.72 10.54
C ALA A 312 19.87 -7.17 10.29
N PRO A 313 20.63 -8.18 10.72
CA PRO A 313 20.33 -9.58 10.40
C PRO A 313 18.99 -10.05 10.97
N ALA A 314 18.59 -9.53 12.14
CA ALA A 314 17.29 -9.82 12.74
C ALA A 314 16.11 -9.37 11.85
N LEU A 315 16.23 -8.23 11.17
CA LEU A 315 15.21 -7.74 10.24
C LEU A 315 15.15 -8.58 8.96
N GLN A 316 16.29 -9.08 8.48
CA GLN A 316 16.31 -10.02 7.35
C GLN A 316 15.54 -11.30 7.70
N ARG A 317 15.77 -11.84 8.89
CA ARG A 317 15.08 -13.04 9.39
C ARG A 317 13.58 -12.81 9.55
N LEU A 318 13.19 -11.68 10.14
CA LEU A 318 11.79 -11.27 10.26
C LEU A 318 11.11 -11.22 8.88
N ARG A 319 11.74 -10.59 7.88
CA ARG A 319 11.18 -10.55 6.52
C ARG A 319 11.03 -11.94 5.91
N THR A 320 12.05 -12.79 6.06
CA THR A 320 12.01 -14.17 5.56
C THR A 320 10.97 -15.03 6.27
N HIS A 321 10.71 -14.80 7.56
CA HIS A 321 9.62 -15.46 8.30
C HIS A 321 8.26 -15.27 7.61
N TYR A 322 7.97 -14.05 7.13
CA TYR A 322 6.77 -13.75 6.36
C TYR A 322 6.85 -14.09 4.86
N GLY A 323 7.86 -14.86 4.45
CA GLY A 323 8.04 -15.29 3.06
C GLY A 323 8.49 -14.20 2.09
N LEU A 324 8.98 -13.06 2.60
CA LEU A 324 9.54 -11.99 1.78
C LEU A 324 11.04 -12.18 1.53
N LYS A 325 11.55 -11.43 0.55
CA LYS A 325 13.00 -11.33 0.35
C LYS A 325 13.68 -10.72 1.58
N PRO A 326 14.86 -11.20 1.99
CA PRO A 326 15.54 -10.73 3.20
C PRO A 326 15.89 -9.23 3.18
N LYS A 327 16.10 -8.66 1.98
CA LYS A 327 16.38 -7.24 1.76
C LYS A 327 15.20 -6.52 1.12
N LEU A 328 14.93 -5.30 1.56
CA LEU A 328 13.86 -4.47 1.02
C LEU A 328 14.24 -3.99 -0.39
N GLN A 329 13.46 -4.39 -1.40
CA GLN A 329 13.75 -4.09 -2.82
C GLN A 329 15.17 -4.51 -3.28
N GLY A 330 15.82 -5.44 -2.57
CA GLY A 330 17.20 -5.87 -2.85
C GLY A 330 18.28 -4.93 -2.34
N HIS A 331 17.93 -3.83 -1.65
CA HIS A 331 18.89 -2.89 -1.06
C HIS A 331 19.19 -3.23 0.40
N ASP A 332 20.37 -2.85 0.86
CA ASP A 332 20.71 -2.94 2.28
C ASP A 332 19.79 -2.04 3.12
N PHE A 333 19.55 -2.48 4.36
CA PHE A 333 18.89 -1.62 5.33
C PHE A 333 19.72 -0.37 5.57
N HIS A 334 19.04 0.75 5.74
CA HIS A 334 19.69 2.04 5.89
C HIS A 334 18.83 3.02 6.68
N ILE A 335 19.50 4.03 7.23
CA ILE A 335 18.89 5.22 7.83
C ILE A 335 19.14 6.38 6.87
N THR A 336 18.08 7.05 6.44
CA THR A 336 18.22 8.27 5.61
C THR A 336 18.59 9.46 6.49
N ILE A 337 19.68 10.15 6.13
CA ILE A 337 20.15 11.35 6.84
C ILE A 337 19.53 12.60 6.24
N GLY A 338 19.47 12.71 4.92
CA GLY A 338 18.96 13.89 4.23
C GLY A 338 19.19 13.87 2.74
N THR A 339 18.72 14.92 2.06
CA THR A 339 18.87 15.10 0.62
C THR A 339 19.65 16.38 0.32
N GLU A 340 20.69 16.23 -0.49
CA GLU A 340 21.48 17.32 -1.04
C GLU A 340 21.03 17.61 -2.47
N LYS A 341 20.84 18.89 -2.80
CA LYS A 341 20.44 19.35 -4.13
C LYS A 341 21.55 20.18 -4.76
N PHE A 342 21.82 19.89 -6.03
CA PHE A 342 22.71 20.66 -6.88
C PHE A 342 21.84 21.46 -7.84
N GLU A 343 21.95 22.79 -7.77
CA GLU A 343 21.29 23.63 -8.75
C GLU A 343 21.87 23.35 -10.13
N ILE A 344 20.99 23.31 -11.14
CA ILE A 344 21.47 23.37 -12.51
C ILE A 344 22.05 24.77 -12.64
N GLU A 345 23.36 24.89 -12.83
CA GLU A 345 23.93 26.13 -13.33
C GLU A 345 23.12 26.46 -14.59
N SER A 346 22.33 27.54 -14.51
CA SER A 346 21.55 28.02 -15.64
C SER A 346 22.56 28.47 -16.67
N SER A 347 23.03 27.51 -17.49
CA SER A 347 23.97 27.75 -18.56
C SER A 347 23.29 28.75 -19.47
N THR A 348 23.74 30.00 -19.35
CA THR A 348 23.66 31.07 -20.33
C THR A 348 22.58 30.84 -21.36
N ILE A 349 21.40 31.41 -21.10
CA ILE A 349 20.44 31.75 -22.15
C ILE A 349 21.28 32.49 -23.20
N PHE A 350 21.53 31.84 -24.34
CA PHE A 350 22.17 32.49 -25.47
C PHE A 350 21.33 33.75 -25.75
N PRO A 351 21.91 34.96 -25.76
CA PRO A 351 21.15 36.12 -26.20
C PRO A 351 20.58 35.79 -27.58
N GLU A 352 19.28 36.02 -27.75
CA GLU A 352 18.62 36.02 -29.05
C GLU A 352 19.52 36.78 -30.02
N VAL A 353 20.03 36.07 -31.03
CA VAL A 353 20.66 36.72 -32.17
C VAL A 353 19.51 37.39 -32.90
N ASP A 354 19.36 38.70 -32.70
CA ASP A 354 18.48 39.54 -33.51
C ASP A 354 18.81 39.29 -34.98
N ALA A 355 17.89 38.62 -35.68
CA ALA A 355 17.94 38.45 -37.11
C ALA A 355 17.60 39.79 -37.77
N ALA A 356 18.59 40.40 -38.40
CA ALA A 356 18.43 41.54 -39.31
C ALA A 356 17.88 41.09 -40.67
#